data_AF-A0A847YU62-F1
#
_entry.id   AF-A0A847YU62-F1
#
_cell.length_a   1.000
_cell.length_b   1.000
_cell.length_c   1.000
_cell.angle_alpha   90.00
_cell.angle_beta   90.00
_cell.angle_gamma   90.00
#
_symmetry.space_group_name_H-M   'P 1'
#
loop_
_entity.id
_entity.type
_entity.pdbx_description
1 polymer ?
#
loop_
_entity_poly.entity_id
_entity_poly.type
_entity_poly.pdbx_seq_one_letter_code
_entity_poly.pdbx_strand_id
1 'polypeptide(L)'
;MTSLERTAEVYSGGAYVYDGDGTLVKSVVGERVTYYVSTVYHRQETGSGSEVIKYYRLGSQQVAVRRSDGVQDVLEWVLSDH
;
A
#
# COMPACT_ATOMS: atom_id res chain seq x y z
N MET A 1 -39.84 5.62 -18.06
CA MET A 1 -38.67 6.53 -18.05
C MET A 1 -37.94 6.25 -16.74
N THR A 2 -37.01 5.31 -16.72
CA THR A 2 -36.34 4.88 -15.49
C THR A 2 -35.06 5.69 -15.40
N SER A 3 -35.01 6.60 -14.43
CA SER A 3 -33.85 7.48 -14.20
C SER A 3 -32.64 6.62 -13.80
N LEU A 4 -31.52 6.82 -14.50
CA LEU A 4 -30.21 6.31 -14.11
C LEU A 4 -29.75 7.07 -12.86
N GLU A 5 -29.66 6.39 -11.72
CA GLU A 5 -28.85 6.90 -10.61
C GLU A 5 -27.40 6.48 -10.82
N ARG A 6 -26.59 7.44 -11.25
CA ARG A 6 -25.15 7.31 -11.40
C ARG A 6 -24.54 7.14 -10.00
N THR A 7 -24.12 5.93 -9.63
CA THR A 7 -23.29 5.71 -8.44
C THR A 7 -22.02 6.54 -8.58
N ALA A 8 -21.87 7.57 -7.75
CA ALA A 8 -20.71 8.44 -7.78
C ALA A 8 -19.58 7.81 -6.97
N GLU A 9 -18.67 7.07 -7.61
CA GLU A 9 -17.33 6.90 -7.05
C GLU A 9 -16.51 8.15 -7.37
N VAL A 10 -16.56 9.15 -6.50
CA VAL A 10 -15.56 10.22 -6.49
C VAL A 10 -14.99 10.30 -5.09
N TYR A 11 -13.95 9.51 -4.84
CA TYR A 11 -13.03 9.78 -3.74
C TYR A 11 -11.73 10.32 -4.32
N SER A 12 -11.63 11.64 -4.46
CA SER A 12 -10.45 12.34 -5.00
C SER A 12 -9.53 12.91 -3.92
N GLY A 13 -9.64 12.44 -2.68
CA GLY A 13 -8.81 12.87 -1.55
C GLY A 13 -7.82 11.79 -1.10
N GLY A 14 -6.59 12.19 -0.82
CA GLY A 14 -5.64 11.38 -0.06
C GLY A 14 -5.57 11.89 1.39
N ALA A 15 -5.60 10.99 2.36
CA ALA A 15 -5.35 11.29 3.76
C ALA A 15 -4.05 10.63 4.20
N TYR A 16 -3.22 11.36 4.94
CA TYR A 16 -1.93 10.88 5.45
C TYR A 16 -1.90 11.12 6.96
N VAL A 17 -1.62 10.07 7.72
CA VAL A 17 -1.59 10.08 9.18
C VAL A 17 -0.15 9.88 9.61
N TYR A 18 0.33 10.79 10.44
CA TYR A 18 1.66 10.77 11.01
C TYR A 18 1.57 10.51 12.52
N ASP A 19 2.60 9.90 13.10
CA ASP A 19 2.75 9.82 14.55
C ASP A 19 3.25 11.15 15.13
N GLY A 20 3.43 11.19 16.46
CA GLY A 20 3.91 12.39 17.16
C GLY A 20 5.32 12.84 16.77
N ASP A 21 6.11 11.95 16.17
CA ASP A 21 7.47 12.21 15.72
C ASP A 21 7.52 12.63 14.23
N GLY A 22 6.37 12.68 13.57
CA GLY A 22 6.26 13.06 12.15
C GLY A 22 6.51 11.93 11.17
N THR A 23 6.52 10.67 11.61
CA THR A 23 6.66 9.50 10.75
C THR A 23 5.29 9.12 10.16
N LEU A 24 5.23 8.86 8.86
CA LEU A 24 4.00 8.41 8.20
C LEU A 24 3.66 6.99 8.66
N VAL A 25 2.47 6.80 9.26
CA VAL A 25 2.01 5.51 9.80
C VAL A 25 0.82 4.94 9.04
N LYS A 26 0.03 5.79 8.37
CA LYS A 26 -1.11 5.35 7.55
C LYS A 26 -1.38 6.32 6.42
N SER A 27 -1.78 5.80 5.25
CA SER A 27 -2.39 6.60 4.19
C SER A 27 -3.71 5.99 3.74
N VAL A 28 -4.66 6.83 3.35
CA VAL A 28 -5.88 6.42 2.64
C VAL A 28 -5.89 7.16 1.32
N VAL A 29 -5.82 6.44 0.20
CA VAL A 29 -5.81 7.01 -1.15
C VAL A 29 -6.84 6.26 -1.99
N GLY A 30 -7.96 6.94 -2.30
CA GLY A 30 -9.14 6.27 -2.85
C GLY A 30 -9.63 5.18 -1.88
N GLU A 31 -9.82 3.97 -2.40
CA GLU A 31 -10.25 2.80 -1.60
C GLU A 31 -9.09 2.07 -0.92
N ARG A 32 -7.83 2.47 -1.19
CA ARG A 32 -6.67 1.78 -0.67
C ARG A 32 -6.19 2.42 0.64
N VAL A 33 -6.20 1.63 1.69
CA VAL A 33 -5.60 1.96 2.97
C VAL A 33 -4.23 1.30 3.05
N THR A 34 -3.17 2.06 3.31
CA THR A 34 -1.83 1.51 3.56
C THR A 34 -1.43 1.83 4.99
N TYR A 35 -1.04 0.80 5.74
CA TYR A 35 -0.41 0.91 7.05
C TYR A 35 1.10 0.73 6.89
N TYR A 36 1.85 1.69 7.39
CA TYR A 36 3.32 1.73 7.35
C TYR A 36 3.84 1.28 8.72
N VAL A 37 3.88 -0.04 8.95
CA VAL A 37 4.27 -0.61 10.26
C VAL A 37 5.74 -0.41 10.55
N SER A 38 6.58 -0.53 9.52
CA SER A 38 8.00 -0.20 9.56
C SER A 38 8.49 0.15 8.15
N THR A 39 9.75 0.56 8.04
CA THR A 39 10.40 0.86 6.75
C THR A 39 10.54 -0.34 5.82
N VAL A 40 10.31 -1.56 6.33
CA VAL A 40 10.45 -2.83 5.59
C VAL A 40 9.18 -3.67 5.58
N TYR A 41 8.10 -3.22 6.23
CA TYR A 41 6.84 -3.94 6.30
C TYR A 41 5.66 -2.99 6.21
N HIS A 42 4.87 -3.14 5.15
CA HIS A 42 3.61 -2.44 4.98
C HIS A 42 2.46 -3.44 4.87
N ARG A 43 1.26 -2.99 5.25
CA ARG A 43 0.01 -3.72 5.01
C ARG A 43 -0.95 -2.84 4.25
N GLN A 44 -1.41 -3.31 3.11
CA GLN A 44 -2.41 -2.64 2.29
C GLN A 44 -3.75 -3.34 2.43
N GLU A 45 -4.80 -2.57 2.60
CA GLU A 45 -6.18 -3.03 2.59
C GLU A 45 -6.90 -2.34 1.44
N THR A 46 -7.64 -3.12 0.66
CA THR A 46 -8.61 -2.64 -0.33
C THR A 46 -9.97 -3.20 0.04
N GLY A 47 -11.04 -2.76 -0.65
CA GLY A 47 -12.37 -3.36 -0.48
C GLY A 47 -12.42 -4.87 -0.75
N SER A 48 -11.42 -5.44 -1.44
CA SER A 48 -11.36 -6.83 -1.86
C SER A 48 -10.44 -7.73 -1.03
N GLY A 49 -9.68 -7.18 -0.07
CA GLY A 49 -8.77 -7.98 0.75
C GLY A 49 -7.61 -7.20 1.35
N SER A 50 -6.61 -7.92 1.87
CA SER A 50 -5.39 -7.30 2.38
C SER A 50 -4.14 -7.93 1.80
N GLU A 51 -3.19 -7.10 1.41
CA GLU A 51 -1.86 -7.48 0.93
C GLU A 51 -0.80 -7.04 1.96
N VAL A 52 0.16 -7.92 2.23
CA VAL A 52 1.36 -7.61 3.01
C VAL A 52 2.52 -7.39 2.05
N ILE A 53 3.25 -6.31 2.23
CA ILE A 53 4.43 -5.96 1.42
C ILE A 53 5.66 -5.94 2.33
N LYS A 54 6.68 -6.73 1.97
CA LYS A 54 7.98 -6.76 2.64
C LYS A 54 9.08 -6.28 1.71
N TYR A 55 9.94 -5.39 2.20
CA TYR A 55 11.07 -4.85 1.44
C TYR A 55 12.39 -5.41 1.97
N TYR A 56 13.16 -6.03 1.09
CA TYR A 56 14.48 -6.58 1.42
C TYR A 56 15.56 -5.64 0.93
N ARG A 57 16.50 -5.32 1.82
CA ARG A 57 17.58 -4.37 1.55
C ARG A 57 18.95 -4.99 1.83
N LEU A 58 19.95 -4.56 1.06
CA LEU A 58 21.37 -4.76 1.33
C LEU A 58 22.01 -3.39 1.53
N GLY A 59 22.35 -3.05 2.77
CA GLY A 59 22.72 -1.68 3.12
C GLY A 59 21.56 -0.71 2.90
N SER A 60 21.81 0.38 2.18
CA SER A 60 20.80 1.38 1.80
C SER A 60 19.96 0.97 0.58
N GLN A 61 20.38 -0.05 -0.18
CA GLN A 61 19.75 -0.41 -1.45
C GLN A 61 18.66 -1.46 -1.26
N GLN A 62 17.50 -1.26 -1.88
CA GLN A 62 16.45 -2.27 -1.96
C GLN A 62 16.76 -3.28 -3.06
N VAL A 63 16.76 -4.56 -2.71
CA VAL A 63 17.15 -5.66 -3.62
C VAL A 63 15.97 -6.57 -3.98
N ALA A 64 14.92 -6.60 -3.17
CA ALA A 64 13.71 -7.35 -3.49
C ALA A 64 12.47 -6.80 -2.75
N VAL A 65 11.29 -7.13 -3.29
CA VAL A 65 9.99 -6.87 -2.68
C VAL A 65 9.20 -8.17 -2.69
N ARG A 66 8.59 -8.52 -1.56
CA ARG A 66 7.64 -9.64 -1.49
C ARG A 66 6.24 -9.12 -1.21
N ARG A 67 5.27 -9.58 -1.97
CA ARG A 67 3.85 -9.27 -1.78
C ARG A 67 3.07 -10.55 -1.57
N SER A 68 2.22 -10.55 -0.56
CA SER A 68 1.34 -11.69 -0.30
C SER A 68 0.00 -11.24 0.21
N ASP A 69 -1.07 -11.80 -0.36
CA ASP A 69 -2.46 -11.58 0.05
C ASP A 69 -3.05 -12.80 0.79
N GLY A 70 -2.20 -13.76 1.15
CA GLY A 70 -2.58 -15.03 1.78
C GLY A 70 -2.98 -16.14 0.80
N VAL A 71 -3.16 -15.83 -0.49
CA VAL A 71 -3.40 -16.80 -1.56
C VAL A 71 -2.19 -16.86 -2.49
N GLN A 72 -1.76 -15.69 -2.97
CA GLN A 72 -0.56 -15.51 -3.77
C GLN A 72 0.58 -15.01 -2.90
N ASP A 73 1.79 -15.36 -3.33
CA ASP A 73 3.01 -14.97 -2.67
C ASP A 73 4.10 -14.81 -3.72
N VAL A 74 4.44 -13.56 -4.00
CA VAL A 74 5.29 -13.18 -5.12
C VAL A 74 6.53 -12.46 -4.58
N LEU A 75 7.70 -12.94 -4.96
CA LEU A 75 8.99 -12.29 -4.71
C LEU A 75 9.52 -11.68 -6.01
N GLU A 76 9.70 -10.37 -6.02
CA GLU A 76 10.22 -9.59 -7.13
C GLU A 76 11.64 -9.13 -6.79
N TRP A 77 12.63 -9.45 -7.64
CA TRP A 77 14.01 -8.96 -7.49
C TRP A 77 14.15 -7.59 -8.18
N VAL A 78 14.74 -6.64 -7.48
CA VAL A 78 14.95 -5.27 -7.97
C VAL A 78 16.37 -5.14 -8.50
N LEU A 79 16.49 -4.88 -9.79
CA LEU A 79 17.76 -4.54 -10.44
C LEU A 79 17.87 -3.02 -10.48
N SER A 80 18.48 -2.45 -9.45
CA SER A 80 18.69 -1.01 -9.33
C SER A 80 19.96 -0.59 -10.08
N ASP A 81 20.00 0.65 -10.52
CA ASP A 81 21.23 1.31 -10.98
C ASP A 81 22.13 1.68 -9.78
N HIS A 82 23.28 2.26 -10.10
CA HIS A 82 24.35 2.60 -9.16
C HIS A 82 24.23 4.04 -8.65
#